data_AF-Q49159-F1
#
_entry.id   AF-Q49159-F1
#
_cell.length_a   1.000
_cell.length_b   1.000
_cell.length_c   1.000
_cell.angle_alpha   90.00
_cell.angle_beta   90.00
_cell.angle_gamma   90.00
#
_symmetry.space_group_name_H-M   'P 1'
#
loop_
_entity.id
_entity.type
_entity.pdbx_description
1 polymer ?
#
loop_
_entity_poly.entity_id
_entity_poly.type
_entity_poly.pdbx_seq_one_letter_code
_entity_poly.pdbx_strand_id
1 'polypeptide(L)'
;MNKKFLKLGSIAGILSFAPVAISAGCGSKGGETPTDPVAAKKALVEQALKDLNAKIETVTDETKKAELKKEAEAIKKDFDAAKTVKDFEAVDAKIKKVVAKVESKSTSDQDKYKTCFTLGEGKDRIKEAIEAIKKDSKSYSFAYDRKGHNIVCFKGRINWSNGDKVIALNITGALKEHIEKNSVQLANAKKPTYNSKKGESISSILDFKLEGNTVKFSFKLAKFENNKPVLDDPIVYNAEVSLA
;
A
#
# COMPACT_ATOMS: atom_id res chain seq x y z
N MET A 1 -34.39 38.82 -5.90
CA MET A 1 -35.11 37.91 -4.98
C MET A 1 -34.45 36.54 -5.11
N ASN A 2 -33.83 35.85 -4.15
CA ASN A 2 -33.80 35.91 -2.69
C ASN A 2 -32.36 35.61 -2.20
N LYS A 3 -31.98 36.24 -1.09
CA LYS A 3 -30.73 36.03 -0.31
C LYS A 3 -30.90 34.88 0.69
N LYS A 4 -29.79 34.22 1.04
CA LYS A 4 -29.35 33.67 2.36
C LYS A 4 -28.15 32.73 2.08
N PHE A 5 -26.87 33.04 2.30
CA PHE A 5 -26.11 33.22 3.56
C PHE A 5 -26.37 32.11 4.61
N LEU A 6 -25.42 31.19 4.87
CA LEU A 6 -24.43 31.23 5.98
C LEU A 6 -23.69 29.87 6.20
N LYS A 7 -22.38 30.00 6.50
CA LYS A 7 -21.49 29.26 7.45
C LYS A 7 -21.12 27.75 7.29
N LEU A 8 -19.81 27.56 7.05
CA LEU A 8 -18.78 26.87 7.87
C LEU A 8 -19.20 25.73 8.82
N GLY A 9 -18.49 24.60 8.71
CA GLY A 9 -18.38 23.60 9.78
C GLY A 9 -17.52 22.40 9.40
N SER A 10 -16.26 22.40 9.83
CA SER A 10 -15.33 21.26 9.77
C SER A 10 -15.88 20.07 10.58
N ILE A 11 -15.98 18.89 9.98
CA ILE A 11 -16.26 17.65 10.71
C ILE A 11 -14.93 16.96 11.00
N ALA A 12 -14.39 17.25 12.19
CA ALA A 12 -13.43 16.40 12.86
C ALA A 12 -14.20 15.25 13.53
N GLY A 13 -14.05 14.03 13.02
CA GLY A 13 -14.60 12.82 13.63
C GLY A 13 -13.77 12.42 14.84
N ILE A 14 -14.13 12.94 16.02
CA ILE A 14 -13.67 12.43 17.31
C ILE A 14 -14.51 11.19 17.62
N LEU A 15 -13.86 10.02 17.63
CA LEU A 15 -14.39 8.80 18.23
C LEU A 15 -14.57 9.05 19.73
N SER A 16 -15.82 9.11 20.16
CA SER A 16 -16.24 9.21 21.56
C SER A 16 -15.84 7.95 22.31
N PHE A 17 -14.88 8.06 23.22
CA PHE A 17 -14.76 7.13 24.34
C PHE A 17 -15.91 7.42 25.31
N ALA A 18 -16.73 6.41 25.58
CA ALA A 18 -17.74 6.48 26.62
C ALA A 18 -17.06 6.66 27.99
N PRO A 19 -17.52 7.58 28.85
CA PRO A 19 -17.10 7.60 30.23
C PRO A 19 -17.73 6.41 30.96
N VAL A 20 -16.88 5.50 31.45
CA VAL A 20 -17.31 4.53 32.47
C VAL A 20 -17.68 5.32 33.71
N ALA A 21 -18.96 5.34 34.04
CA ALA A 21 -19.48 5.92 35.27
C ALA A 21 -18.97 5.10 36.47
N ILE A 22 -18.07 5.68 37.27
CA ILE A 22 -17.79 5.20 38.61
C ILE A 22 -18.84 5.83 39.51
N SER A 23 -19.76 4.99 40.01
CA SER A 23 -20.82 5.41 40.93
C SER A 23 -20.22 5.86 42.26
N ALA A 24 -20.57 7.08 42.67
CA ALA A 24 -20.32 7.58 44.02
C ALA A 24 -21.34 6.96 44.99
N GLY A 25 -20.98 5.82 45.59
CA GLY A 25 -21.60 5.31 46.79
C GLY A 25 -20.77 5.72 48.01
N CYS A 26 -21.22 6.71 48.76
CA CYS A 26 -20.67 7.05 50.07
C CYS A 26 -20.89 5.90 51.04
N GLY A 27 -19.83 5.36 51.65
CA GLY A 27 -19.96 4.37 52.70
C GLY A 27 -18.65 3.74 53.19
N SER A 28 -18.08 4.35 54.22
CA SER A 28 -17.18 3.75 55.23
C SER A 28 -15.69 3.52 54.91
N LYS A 29 -14.89 4.21 55.74
CA LYS A 29 -13.64 3.76 56.40
C LYS A 29 -12.53 3.13 55.54
N GLY A 30 -11.46 3.92 55.35
CA GLY A 30 -10.09 3.47 55.57
C GLY A 30 -9.36 2.85 54.37
N GLY A 31 -8.28 3.52 53.95
CA GLY A 31 -7.25 2.95 53.08
C GLY A 31 -7.25 3.56 51.68
N GLU A 32 -6.54 4.67 51.49
CA GLU A 32 -5.97 4.96 50.18
C GLU A 32 -5.02 3.81 49.85
N THR A 33 -5.40 2.90 48.96
CA THR A 33 -4.41 2.03 48.33
C THR A 33 -3.60 2.90 47.37
N PRO A 34 -2.30 3.08 47.58
CA PRO A 34 -1.44 3.60 46.53
C PRO A 34 -1.52 2.56 45.40
N THR A 35 -2.10 2.92 44.25
CA THR A 35 -1.99 2.08 43.07
C THR A 35 -0.50 2.00 42.74
N ASP A 36 0.11 0.84 43.02
CA ASP A 36 1.53 0.61 42.78
C ASP A 36 1.84 1.00 41.32
N PRO A 37 2.66 2.04 41.09
CA PRO A 37 2.94 2.54 39.75
C PRO A 37 3.59 1.47 38.87
N VAL A 38 4.30 0.51 39.46
CA VAL A 38 4.86 -0.64 38.74
C VAL A 38 3.73 -1.56 38.25
N ALA A 39 2.77 -1.89 39.13
CA ALA A 39 1.62 -2.74 38.78
C ALA A 39 0.74 -2.10 37.70
N ALA A 40 0.47 -0.79 37.81
CA ALA A 40 -0.29 -0.04 36.81
C ALA A 40 0.41 -0.04 35.44
N LYS A 41 1.73 0.20 35.42
CA LYS A 41 2.50 0.19 34.17
C LYS A 41 2.59 -1.21 33.56
N LYS A 42 2.78 -2.24 34.38
CA LYS A 42 2.80 -3.64 33.95
C LYS A 42 1.51 -4.01 33.20
N ALA A 43 0.34 -3.66 33.74
CA ALA A 43 -0.96 -3.96 33.12
C ALA A 43 -1.12 -3.30 31.74
N LEU A 44 -0.69 -2.04 31.59
CA LEU A 44 -0.73 -1.32 30.31
C LEU A 44 0.17 -1.98 29.26
N VAL A 45 1.39 -2.37 29.64
CA VAL A 45 2.35 -3.01 28.74
C VAL A 45 1.89 -4.43 28.37
N GLU A 46 1.27 -5.15 29.29
CA GLU A 46 0.68 -6.46 29.01
C GLU A 46 -0.44 -6.37 27.98
N GLN A 47 -1.31 -5.36 28.08
CA GLN A 47 -2.34 -5.11 27.09
C GLN A 47 -1.73 -4.76 25.72
N ALA A 48 -0.73 -3.88 25.70
CA ALA A 48 -0.03 -3.52 24.47
C ALA A 48 0.64 -4.73 23.79
N LEU A 49 1.15 -5.68 24.57
CA LEU A 49 1.72 -6.93 24.05
C LEU A 49 0.65 -7.87 23.47
N LYS A 50 -0.53 -7.96 24.10
CA LYS A 50 -1.68 -8.70 23.55
C LYS A 50 -2.14 -8.09 22.23
N ASP A 51 -2.26 -6.77 22.17
CA ASP A 51 -2.66 -6.05 20.96
C ASP A 51 -1.63 -6.22 19.83
N LEU A 52 -0.34 -6.19 20.15
CA LEU A 52 0.74 -6.48 19.19
C LEU A 52 0.60 -7.88 18.59
N ASN A 53 0.41 -8.91 19.42
CA ASN A 53 0.24 -10.28 18.94
C ASN A 53 -0.99 -10.42 18.03
N ALA A 54 -2.12 -9.81 18.41
CA ALA A 54 -3.31 -9.77 17.57
C ALA A 54 -3.04 -9.09 16.22
N LYS A 55 -2.31 -7.96 16.21
CA LYS A 55 -1.92 -7.27 14.96
C LYS A 55 -0.99 -8.13 14.10
N ILE A 56 -0.02 -8.85 14.68
CA ILE A 56 0.86 -9.77 13.95
C ILE A 56 0.06 -10.88 13.27
N GLU A 57 -1.01 -11.38 13.90
CA GLU A 57 -1.86 -12.40 13.28
C GLU A 57 -2.59 -11.91 12.02
N THR A 58 -2.84 -10.60 11.90
CA THR A 58 -3.44 -10.00 10.70
C THR A 58 -2.47 -9.81 9.53
N VAL A 59 -1.16 -10.04 9.73
CA VAL A 59 -0.16 -9.96 8.67
C VAL A 59 -0.30 -11.17 7.75
N THR A 60 -0.47 -10.92 6.44
CA THR A 60 -0.70 -11.96 5.43
C THR A 60 0.60 -12.55 4.84
N ASP A 61 1.71 -11.83 4.94
CA ASP A 61 3.03 -12.34 4.55
C ASP A 61 3.56 -13.27 5.65
N GLU A 62 3.62 -14.57 5.36
CA GLU A 62 4.03 -15.61 6.32
C GLU A 62 5.50 -15.48 6.77
N THR A 63 6.40 -14.98 5.92
CA THR A 63 7.81 -14.78 6.29
C THR A 63 7.95 -13.57 7.22
N LYS A 64 7.34 -12.44 6.86
CA LYS A 64 7.29 -11.25 7.72
C LYS A 64 6.58 -11.54 9.04
N LYS A 65 5.48 -12.32 9.00
CA LYS A 65 4.77 -12.78 10.20
C LYS A 65 5.66 -13.61 11.11
N ALA A 66 6.43 -14.55 10.57
CA ALA A 66 7.37 -15.36 11.35
C ALA A 66 8.48 -14.52 11.99
N GLU A 67 9.02 -13.51 11.30
CA GLU A 67 10.02 -12.59 11.85
C GLU A 67 9.45 -11.72 12.97
N LEU A 68 8.26 -11.15 12.77
CA LEU A 68 7.58 -10.35 13.77
C LEU A 68 7.21 -11.16 15.01
N LYS A 69 6.85 -12.45 14.85
CA LYS A 69 6.63 -13.37 15.97
C LYS A 69 7.89 -13.54 16.82
N LYS A 70 9.07 -13.72 16.19
CA LYS A 70 10.35 -13.80 16.92
C LYS A 70 10.66 -12.52 17.70
N GLU A 71 10.40 -11.35 17.12
CA GLU A 71 10.56 -10.07 17.83
C GLU A 71 9.58 -9.94 19.01
N ALA A 72 8.32 -10.34 18.83
CA ALA A 72 7.32 -10.34 19.91
C ALA A 72 7.67 -11.32 21.05
N GLU A 73 8.24 -12.49 20.74
CA GLU A 73 8.75 -13.42 21.73
C GLU A 73 9.93 -12.84 22.53
N ALA A 74 10.84 -12.13 21.88
CA ALA A 74 11.94 -11.43 22.56
C ALA A 74 11.41 -10.34 23.50
N ILE A 75 10.42 -9.54 23.05
CA ILE A 75 9.76 -8.53 23.87
C ILE A 75 9.04 -9.16 25.07
N LYS A 76 8.42 -10.33 24.89
CA LYS A 76 7.77 -11.05 25.99
C LYS A 76 8.78 -11.50 27.05
N LYS A 77 9.95 -12.00 26.65
CA LYS A 77 11.04 -12.32 27.59
C LYS A 77 11.50 -11.09 28.37
N ASP A 78 11.62 -9.93 27.71
CA ASP A 78 11.95 -8.67 28.38
C ASP A 78 10.84 -8.21 29.35
N PHE A 79 9.57 -8.41 28.98
CA PHE A 79 8.43 -8.13 29.84
C PHE A 79 8.42 -9.00 31.10
N ASP A 80 8.70 -10.30 30.97
CA ASP A 80 8.74 -11.24 32.10
C ASP A 80 9.90 -10.95 33.05
N ALA A 81 11.00 -10.37 32.53
CA ALA A 81 12.16 -9.96 33.31
C ALA A 81 12.03 -8.56 33.97
N ALA A 82 11.08 -7.74 33.53
CA ALA A 82 10.90 -6.36 33.97
C ALA A 82 10.41 -6.27 35.43
N LYS A 83 11.04 -5.39 36.22
CA LYS A 83 10.71 -5.20 37.65
C LYS A 83 10.41 -3.76 38.02
N THR A 84 10.85 -2.80 37.20
CA THR A 84 10.70 -1.38 37.46
C THR A 84 9.85 -0.70 36.39
N VAL A 85 9.32 0.48 36.70
CA VAL A 85 8.60 1.31 35.71
C VAL A 85 9.46 1.56 34.47
N LYS A 86 10.76 1.82 34.64
CA LYS A 86 11.70 2.06 33.53
C LYS A 86 11.87 0.84 32.63
N ASP A 87 11.90 -0.36 33.20
CA ASP A 87 11.96 -1.61 32.41
C ASP A 87 10.71 -1.74 31.55
N PHE A 88 9.53 -1.51 32.13
CA PHE A 88 8.26 -1.56 31.39
C PHE A 88 8.16 -0.44 30.34
N GLU A 89 8.71 0.74 30.57
CA GLU A 89 8.82 1.80 29.56
C GLU A 89 9.72 1.39 28.39
N ALA A 90 10.84 0.71 28.66
CA ALA A 90 11.70 0.17 27.61
C ALA A 90 10.98 -0.91 26.78
N VAL A 91 10.20 -1.78 27.43
CA VAL A 91 9.36 -2.78 26.76
C VAL A 91 8.28 -2.09 25.90
N ASP A 92 7.57 -1.10 26.42
CA ASP A 92 6.58 -0.30 25.67
C ASP A 92 7.18 0.36 24.43
N ALA A 93 8.39 0.92 24.54
CA ALA A 93 9.11 1.49 23.40
C ALA A 93 9.46 0.43 22.33
N LYS A 94 9.84 -0.79 22.74
CA LYS A 94 10.07 -1.90 21.81
C LYS A 94 8.77 -2.34 21.13
N ILE A 95 7.67 -2.45 21.88
CA ILE A 95 6.33 -2.75 21.33
C ILE A 95 5.96 -1.74 20.26
N LYS A 96 6.07 -0.43 20.54
CA LYS A 96 5.77 0.64 19.57
C LYS A 96 6.59 0.54 18.29
N LYS A 97 7.88 0.19 18.38
CA LYS A 97 8.73 -0.03 17.21
C LYS A 97 8.23 -1.19 16.35
N VAL A 98 7.83 -2.32 16.96
CA VAL A 98 7.30 -3.47 16.21
C VAL A 98 5.93 -3.17 15.64
N VAL A 99 5.04 -2.50 16.38
CA VAL A 99 3.74 -2.03 15.87
C VAL A 99 3.94 -1.15 14.63
N ALA A 100 4.92 -0.25 14.62
CA ALA A 100 5.24 0.55 13.44
C ALA A 100 5.70 -0.30 12.24
N LYS A 101 6.39 -1.44 12.45
CA LYS A 101 6.75 -2.40 11.38
C LYS A 101 5.53 -3.17 10.84
N VAL A 102 4.56 -3.47 11.71
CA VAL A 102 3.29 -4.10 11.34
C VAL A 102 2.43 -3.12 10.53
N GLU A 103 2.34 -1.87 10.99
CA GLU A 103 1.54 -0.81 10.37
C GLU A 103 2.21 -0.18 9.14
N SER A 104 3.54 -0.29 9.02
CA SER A 104 4.19 -0.06 7.74
C SER A 104 3.71 -1.14 6.78
N LYS A 105 2.74 -0.78 5.93
CA LYS A 105 2.48 -1.50 4.67
C LYS A 105 3.85 -1.73 4.07
N SER A 106 4.16 -3.01 3.84
CA SER A 106 5.41 -3.44 3.25
C SER A 106 5.71 -2.58 2.02
N THR A 107 6.60 -1.60 2.18
CA THR A 107 7.19 -0.89 1.05
C THR A 107 7.98 -1.87 0.20
N SER A 108 8.42 -3.01 0.75
CA SER A 108 9.11 -4.04 -0.03
C SER A 108 8.21 -4.74 -1.04
N ASP A 109 6.92 -4.93 -0.75
CA ASP A 109 6.03 -5.61 -1.70
C ASP A 109 5.60 -4.67 -2.82
N GLN A 110 5.27 -3.42 -2.50
CA GLN A 110 4.95 -2.41 -3.51
C GLN A 110 6.14 -2.13 -4.45
N ASP A 111 7.35 -2.16 -3.90
CA ASP A 111 8.58 -1.91 -4.66
C ASP A 111 9.23 -3.20 -5.19
N LYS A 112 8.60 -4.38 -4.99
CA LYS A 112 9.10 -5.69 -5.43
C LYS A 112 9.53 -5.71 -6.90
N TYR A 113 8.79 -4.98 -7.74
CA TYR A 113 9.01 -4.91 -9.18
C TYR A 113 9.53 -3.55 -9.64
N LYS A 114 9.99 -2.71 -8.72
CA LYS A 114 10.35 -1.31 -8.99
C LYS A 114 11.37 -1.15 -10.11
N THR A 115 12.36 -2.05 -10.15
CA THR A 115 13.49 -2.02 -11.09
C THR A 115 13.35 -3.02 -12.23
N CYS A 116 12.19 -3.69 -12.37
CA CYS A 116 11.94 -4.70 -13.41
C CYS A 116 11.58 -4.11 -14.78
N PHE A 117 12.06 -2.90 -15.07
CA PHE A 117 11.77 -2.19 -16.30
C PHE A 117 13.02 -1.52 -16.83
N THR A 118 13.26 -1.65 -18.13
CA THR A 118 14.36 -0.98 -18.82
C THR A 118 13.83 -0.18 -19.99
N LEU A 119 14.61 0.81 -20.45
CA LEU A 119 14.23 1.60 -21.61
C LEU A 119 14.14 0.73 -22.86
N GLY A 120 13.07 0.92 -23.62
CA GLY A 120 12.96 0.46 -24.99
C GLY A 120 13.54 1.46 -25.98
N GLU A 121 13.27 1.21 -27.25
CA GLU A 121 13.67 2.03 -28.39
C GLU A 121 13.03 3.44 -28.33
N GLY A 122 11.89 3.55 -27.65
CA GLY A 122 11.08 4.77 -27.57
C GLY A 122 11.43 5.76 -26.47
N LYS A 123 12.65 5.76 -25.92
CA LYS A 123 13.01 6.61 -24.75
C LYS A 123 12.66 8.09 -24.94
N ASP A 124 12.93 8.65 -26.12
CA ASP A 124 12.67 10.07 -26.42
C ASP A 124 11.16 10.33 -26.57
N ARG A 125 10.42 9.33 -27.05
CA ARG A 125 8.96 9.38 -27.14
C ARG A 125 8.31 9.45 -25.76
N ILE A 126 8.92 8.86 -24.73
CA ILE A 126 8.38 8.94 -23.36
C ILE A 126 8.45 10.38 -22.84
N LYS A 127 9.57 11.08 -23.05
CA LYS A 127 9.74 12.49 -22.66
C LYS A 127 8.71 13.38 -23.37
N GLU A 128 8.60 13.22 -24.70
CA GLU A 128 7.60 13.94 -25.50
C GLU A 128 6.18 13.67 -25.00
N ALA A 129 5.84 12.38 -24.79
CA ALA A 129 4.50 11.97 -24.42
C ALA A 129 4.07 12.51 -23.06
N ILE A 130 4.94 12.45 -22.04
CA ILE A 130 4.57 12.92 -20.70
C ILE A 130 4.40 14.45 -20.68
N GLU A 131 5.25 15.20 -21.37
CA GLU A 131 5.10 16.66 -21.50
C GLU A 131 3.83 17.04 -22.29
N ALA A 132 3.51 16.27 -23.33
CA ALA A 132 2.26 16.47 -24.08
C ALA A 132 1.02 16.15 -23.22
N ILE A 133 1.03 15.06 -22.45
CA ILE A 133 -0.10 14.65 -21.57
C ILE A 133 -0.41 15.70 -20.51
N LYS A 134 0.61 16.42 -19.99
CA LYS A 134 0.40 17.55 -19.07
C LYS A 134 -0.45 18.67 -19.68
N LYS A 135 -0.40 18.85 -21.00
CA LYS A 135 -1.15 19.87 -21.75
C LYS A 135 -2.47 19.32 -22.27
N ASP A 136 -2.45 18.15 -22.87
CA ASP A 136 -3.61 17.43 -23.40
C ASP A 136 -3.46 15.92 -23.18
N SER A 137 -4.29 15.38 -22.29
CA SER A 137 -4.25 13.97 -21.89
C SER A 137 -4.64 12.98 -23.00
N LYS A 138 -5.10 13.45 -24.17
CA LYS A 138 -5.49 12.59 -25.30
C LYS A 138 -4.39 12.44 -26.35
N SER A 139 -3.30 13.18 -26.22
CA SER A 139 -2.22 13.20 -27.20
C SER A 139 -1.38 11.92 -27.20
N TYR A 140 -1.28 11.22 -26.07
CA TYR A 140 -0.50 10.00 -25.93
C TYR A 140 -1.17 9.00 -24.98
N SER A 141 -0.95 7.71 -25.22
CA SER A 141 -1.42 6.62 -24.36
C SER A 141 -0.30 5.61 -24.15
N PHE A 142 -0.16 5.13 -22.91
CA PHE A 142 0.76 4.02 -22.61
C PHE A 142 -0.05 2.77 -22.29
N ALA A 143 0.29 1.65 -22.89
CA ALA A 143 -0.40 0.40 -22.67
C ALA A 143 0.55 -0.79 -22.56
N TYR A 144 0.18 -1.73 -21.70
CA TYR A 144 0.83 -3.04 -21.62
C TYR A 144 0.46 -3.90 -22.83
N ASP A 145 1.46 -4.35 -23.58
CA ASP A 145 1.32 -5.35 -24.64
C ASP A 145 1.37 -6.76 -24.03
N ARG A 146 0.24 -7.45 -24.11
CA ARG A 146 0.07 -8.79 -23.54
C ARG A 146 0.88 -9.86 -24.26
N LYS A 147 1.22 -9.65 -25.54
CA LYS A 147 1.99 -10.62 -26.34
C LYS A 147 3.49 -10.35 -26.26
N GLY A 148 3.86 -9.08 -26.39
CA GLY A 148 5.25 -8.65 -26.33
C GLY A 148 5.81 -8.54 -24.90
N HIS A 149 4.95 -8.55 -23.88
CA HIS A 149 5.31 -8.33 -22.47
C HIS A 149 6.09 -7.04 -22.24
N ASN A 150 5.67 -5.96 -22.90
CA ASN A 150 6.33 -4.66 -22.88
C ASN A 150 5.31 -3.53 -22.63
N ILE A 151 5.81 -2.34 -22.28
CA ILE A 151 5.01 -1.12 -22.29
C ILE A 151 5.21 -0.42 -23.62
N VAL A 152 4.11 -0.15 -24.31
CA VAL A 152 4.08 0.52 -25.60
C VAL A 152 3.50 1.93 -25.43
N CYS A 153 4.18 2.92 -26.00
CA CYS A 153 3.67 4.28 -26.12
C CYS A 153 3.01 4.47 -27.49
N PHE A 154 1.77 4.92 -27.49
CA PHE A 154 0.99 5.28 -28.69
C PHE A 154 0.87 6.79 -28.79
N LYS A 155 1.05 7.32 -30.00
CA LYS A 155 0.63 8.69 -30.32
C LYS A 155 -0.87 8.70 -30.61
N GLY A 156 -1.64 9.34 -29.75
CA GLY A 156 -3.10 9.40 -29.79
C GLY A 156 -3.79 8.15 -29.21
N ARG A 157 -4.91 7.76 -29.82
CA ARG A 157 -5.72 6.60 -29.39
C ARG A 157 -4.97 5.29 -29.65
N ILE A 158 -5.14 4.34 -28.74
CA ILE A 158 -4.56 3.00 -28.86
C ILE A 158 -5.12 2.30 -30.11
N ASN A 159 -4.22 1.97 -31.04
CA ASN A 159 -4.50 1.16 -32.22
C ASN A 159 -3.35 0.17 -32.44
N TRP A 160 -3.56 -1.07 -32.01
CA TRP A 160 -2.54 -2.13 -32.07
C TRP A 160 -2.13 -2.51 -33.48
N SER A 161 -3.03 -2.38 -34.47
CA SER A 161 -2.74 -2.80 -35.84
C SER A 161 -1.93 -1.74 -36.59
N ASN A 162 -2.40 -0.50 -36.60
CA ASN A 162 -1.90 0.52 -37.53
C ASN A 162 -1.47 1.83 -36.83
N GLY A 163 -1.52 1.89 -35.49
CA GLY A 163 -1.17 3.10 -34.76
C GLY A 163 0.33 3.38 -34.79
N ASP A 164 0.69 4.67 -34.75
CA ASP A 164 2.06 5.13 -34.43
C ASP A 164 2.37 4.75 -32.98
N LYS A 165 3.18 3.70 -32.84
CA LYS A 165 3.51 3.08 -31.56
C LYS A 165 4.97 2.68 -31.52
N VAL A 166 5.56 2.79 -30.33
CA VAL A 166 6.95 2.38 -30.05
C VAL A 166 7.00 1.67 -28.71
N ILE A 167 7.92 0.71 -28.57
CA ILE A 167 8.21 0.09 -27.28
C ILE A 167 8.87 1.14 -26.40
N ALA A 168 8.16 1.57 -25.36
CA ALA A 168 8.63 2.56 -24.40
C ALA A 168 9.52 1.89 -23.35
N LEU A 169 9.05 0.81 -22.75
CA LEU A 169 9.76 0.08 -21.71
C LEU A 169 9.69 -1.43 -21.96
N ASN A 170 10.79 -2.11 -21.72
CA ASN A 170 10.83 -3.57 -21.66
C ASN A 170 10.61 -4.02 -20.21
N ILE A 171 9.86 -5.11 -20.02
CA ILE A 171 9.71 -5.74 -18.70
C ILE A 171 10.78 -6.81 -18.54
N THR A 172 11.46 -6.85 -17.39
CA THR A 172 12.60 -7.72 -17.14
C THR A 172 12.55 -8.39 -15.76
N GLY A 173 13.48 -9.31 -15.51
CA GLY A 173 13.70 -9.93 -14.20
C GLY A 173 12.49 -10.66 -13.63
N ALA A 174 12.34 -10.58 -12.31
CA ALA A 174 11.32 -11.32 -11.55
C ALA A 174 9.88 -11.00 -11.99
N LEU A 175 9.60 -9.78 -12.48
CA LEU A 175 8.27 -9.46 -13.00
C LEU A 175 7.97 -10.22 -14.29
N LYS A 176 8.95 -10.27 -15.21
CA LYS A 176 8.80 -10.99 -16.48
C LYS A 176 8.56 -12.48 -16.25
N GLU A 177 9.38 -13.10 -15.40
CA GLU A 177 9.21 -14.51 -15.02
C GLU A 177 7.84 -14.78 -14.39
N HIS A 178 7.37 -13.86 -13.53
CA HIS A 178 6.07 -13.99 -12.88
C HIS A 178 4.91 -13.89 -13.89
N ILE A 179 4.99 -12.96 -14.84
CA ILE A 179 4.04 -12.81 -15.96
C ILE A 179 3.96 -14.08 -16.80
N GLU A 180 5.10 -14.61 -17.23
CA GLU A 180 5.16 -15.76 -18.12
C GLU A 180 4.71 -17.04 -17.41
N LYS A 181 5.18 -17.28 -16.18
CA LYS A 181 4.87 -18.50 -15.44
C LYS A 181 3.42 -18.57 -14.96
N ASN A 182 2.84 -17.43 -14.55
CA ASN A 182 1.52 -17.39 -13.93
C ASN A 182 0.44 -16.82 -14.87
N SER A 183 0.79 -16.50 -16.12
CA SER A 183 -0.13 -15.89 -17.09
C SER A 183 -0.79 -14.62 -16.58
N VAL A 184 -0.08 -13.82 -15.79
CA VAL A 184 -0.56 -12.56 -15.24
C VAL A 184 -0.28 -11.39 -16.18
N GLN A 185 -1.05 -10.33 -16.04
CA GLN A 185 -1.01 -9.14 -16.88
C GLN A 185 -0.96 -7.89 -16.00
N LEU A 186 -0.31 -6.85 -16.51
CA LEU A 186 -0.36 -5.54 -15.88
C LEU A 186 -1.75 -4.92 -16.13
N ALA A 187 -2.36 -4.46 -15.05
CA ALA A 187 -3.60 -3.69 -15.04
C ALA A 187 -3.35 -2.29 -14.49
N ASN A 188 -4.13 -1.31 -14.97
CA ASN A 188 -4.10 0.04 -14.42
C ASN A 188 -4.35 0.03 -12.90
N ALA A 189 -3.57 0.78 -12.14
CA ALA A 189 -3.70 0.79 -10.68
C ALA A 189 -5.03 1.38 -10.18
N LYS A 190 -5.55 2.42 -10.83
CA LYS A 190 -6.75 3.16 -10.42
C LYS A 190 -8.04 2.58 -10.98
N LYS A 191 -8.01 2.18 -12.26
CA LYS A 191 -9.14 1.63 -13.02
C LYS A 191 -8.71 0.32 -13.67
N PRO A 192 -8.51 -0.75 -12.89
CA PRO A 192 -7.91 -2.00 -13.38
C PRO A 192 -8.78 -2.73 -14.39
N THR A 193 -10.09 -2.48 -14.40
CA THR A 193 -11.03 -3.08 -15.34
C THR A 193 -11.91 -2.01 -16.00
N TYR A 194 -12.53 -2.38 -17.12
CA TYR A 194 -13.53 -1.58 -17.81
C TYR A 194 -14.59 -2.48 -18.47
N ASN A 195 -15.77 -1.93 -18.70
CA ASN A 195 -16.83 -2.62 -19.44
C ASN A 195 -16.61 -2.43 -20.94
N SER A 196 -16.39 -3.54 -21.64
CA SER A 196 -16.35 -3.60 -23.10
C SER A 196 -17.65 -4.16 -23.65
N LYS A 197 -17.85 -4.07 -24.97
CA LYS A 197 -18.98 -4.73 -25.66
C LYS A 197 -19.01 -6.25 -25.46
N LYS A 198 -17.87 -6.86 -25.10
CA LYS A 198 -17.71 -8.30 -24.88
C LYS A 198 -17.76 -8.69 -23.39
N GLY A 199 -18.09 -7.74 -22.51
CA GLY A 199 -18.05 -7.91 -21.06
C GLY A 199 -16.89 -7.17 -20.40
N GLU A 200 -16.67 -7.45 -19.12
CA GLU A 200 -15.60 -6.83 -18.33
C GLU A 200 -14.22 -7.23 -18.87
N SER A 201 -13.28 -6.29 -18.89
CA SER A 201 -11.95 -6.49 -19.46
C SER A 201 -10.89 -5.80 -18.61
N ILE A 202 -9.68 -6.38 -18.56
CA ILE A 202 -8.52 -5.77 -17.90
C ILE A 202 -8.11 -4.49 -18.66
N SER A 203 -8.05 -3.38 -17.96
CA SER A 203 -7.51 -2.12 -18.45
C SER A 203 -5.99 -2.17 -18.47
N SER A 204 -5.43 -2.37 -19.65
CA SER A 204 -3.98 -2.39 -19.85
C SER A 204 -3.37 -1.00 -20.06
N ILE A 205 -4.18 0.07 -19.98
CA ILE A 205 -3.72 1.47 -20.11
C ILE A 205 -3.10 1.90 -18.78
N LEU A 206 -1.84 2.28 -18.77
CA LEU A 206 -1.12 2.59 -17.53
C LEU A 206 -0.97 4.11 -17.35
N ASP A 207 -1.07 4.56 -16.11
CA ASP A 207 -0.84 5.95 -15.74
C ASP A 207 0.64 6.19 -15.46
N PHE A 208 1.22 7.22 -16.08
CA PHE A 208 2.64 7.57 -15.95
C PHE A 208 2.82 8.99 -15.41
N LYS A 209 3.96 9.21 -14.76
CA LYS A 209 4.45 10.51 -14.30
C LYS A 209 5.94 10.65 -14.60
N LEU A 210 6.38 11.87 -14.86
CA LEU A 210 7.79 12.23 -14.97
C LEU A 210 8.17 13.09 -13.76
N GLU A 211 9.14 12.62 -12.98
CA GLU A 211 9.73 13.34 -11.86
C GLU A 211 11.23 13.49 -12.12
N GLY A 212 11.65 14.70 -12.48
CA GLY A 212 13.01 14.93 -12.99
C GLY A 212 13.25 14.15 -14.28
N ASN A 213 14.26 13.26 -14.28
CA ASN A 213 14.57 12.38 -15.41
C ASN A 213 14.07 10.94 -15.19
N THR A 214 13.20 10.72 -14.20
CA THR A 214 12.68 9.40 -13.85
C THR A 214 11.21 9.29 -14.18
N VAL A 215 10.87 8.24 -14.91
CA VAL A 215 9.49 7.87 -15.21
C VAL A 215 8.99 6.94 -14.12
N LYS A 216 7.85 7.31 -13.54
CA LYS A 216 7.17 6.54 -12.50
C LYS A 216 5.80 6.11 -12.96
N PHE A 217 5.41 4.88 -12.65
CA PHE A 217 4.07 4.39 -12.87
C PHE A 217 3.71 3.34 -11.84
N SER A 218 2.41 3.11 -11.72
CA SER A 218 1.84 2.15 -10.77
C SER A 218 0.91 1.19 -11.49
N PHE A 219 0.92 -0.07 -11.11
CA PHE A 219 0.11 -1.12 -11.72
C PHE A 219 -0.39 -2.14 -10.69
N LYS A 220 -1.39 -2.92 -11.09
CA LYS A 220 -1.83 -4.14 -10.39
C LYS A 220 -1.56 -5.35 -11.27
N LEU A 221 -1.54 -6.53 -10.67
CA LEU A 221 -1.46 -7.79 -11.39
C LEU A 221 -2.85 -8.41 -11.52
N ALA A 222 -3.18 -8.86 -12.72
CA ALA A 222 -4.48 -9.44 -13.04
C ALA A 222 -4.35 -10.61 -14.01
N LYS A 223 -5.28 -11.56 -13.92
CA LYS A 223 -5.40 -12.70 -14.84
C LYS A 223 -6.83 -12.80 -15.35
N PHE A 224 -7.04 -13.65 -16.35
CA PHE A 224 -8.38 -14.03 -16.79
C PHE A 224 -8.72 -15.40 -16.26
N GLU A 225 -9.79 -15.50 -15.48
CA GLU A 225 -10.37 -16.77 -15.04
C GLU A 225 -11.82 -16.83 -15.49
N ASN A 226 -12.24 -17.92 -16.13
CA ASN A 226 -13.61 -18.11 -16.61
C ASN A 226 -14.14 -16.91 -17.42
N ASN A 227 -13.30 -16.36 -18.32
CA ASN A 227 -13.58 -15.17 -19.14
C ASN A 227 -13.84 -13.89 -18.34
N LYS A 228 -13.47 -13.83 -17.06
CA LYS A 228 -13.57 -12.65 -16.21
C LYS A 228 -12.20 -12.18 -15.75
N PRO A 229 -11.97 -10.87 -15.67
CA PRO A 229 -10.77 -10.35 -15.05
C PRO A 229 -10.79 -10.64 -13.55
N VAL A 230 -9.71 -11.24 -13.06
CA VAL A 230 -9.46 -11.43 -11.63
C VAL A 230 -8.19 -10.68 -11.28
N LEU A 231 -8.26 -9.80 -10.29
CA LEU A 231 -7.07 -9.19 -9.71
C LEU A 231 -6.34 -10.27 -8.92
N ASP A 232 -5.19 -10.69 -9.43
CA ASP A 232 -4.37 -11.73 -8.80
C ASP A 232 -3.81 -11.23 -7.47
N ASP A 233 -3.54 -9.91 -7.40
CA ASP A 233 -3.05 -9.24 -6.21
C ASP A 233 -3.74 -7.87 -6.01
N PRO A 234 -4.31 -7.58 -4.83
CA PRO A 234 -4.85 -6.25 -4.51
C PRO A 234 -3.76 -5.16 -4.38
N ILE A 235 -2.48 -5.54 -4.23
CA ILE A 235 -1.34 -4.62 -4.07
C ILE A 235 -1.17 -3.76 -5.33
N VAL A 236 -0.93 -2.47 -5.10
CA VAL A 236 -0.47 -1.54 -6.14
C VAL A 236 1.05 -1.55 -6.12
N TYR A 237 1.63 -2.07 -7.19
CA TYR A 237 3.06 -2.10 -7.42
C TYR A 237 3.53 -0.79 -8.05
N ASN A 238 4.73 -0.37 -7.71
CA ASN A 238 5.39 0.80 -8.27
C ASN A 238 6.52 0.38 -9.20
N ALA A 239 6.77 1.19 -10.22
CA ALA A 239 7.87 1.04 -11.15
C ALA A 239 8.56 2.39 -11.37
N GLU A 240 9.88 2.38 -11.44
CA GLU A 240 10.70 3.56 -11.68
C GLU A 240 11.78 3.25 -12.72
N VAL A 241 11.89 4.11 -13.73
CA VAL A 241 12.90 3.98 -14.80
C VAL A 241 13.55 5.32 -15.03
N SER A 242 14.88 5.36 -14.91
CA SER A 242 15.67 6.54 -15.27
C SER A 242 15.76 6.67 -16.80
N LEU A 243 15.52 7.87 -17.32
CA LEU A 243 15.71 8.23 -18.72
C LEU A 243 17.11 8.83 -19.00
N ALA A 244 18.05 8.67 -18.06
CA ALA A 244 19.42 9.15 -18.16
C ALA A 244 20.26 8.24 -19.06
#